data_AF-A0A2J8U0R7-F1
#
_entry.id   AF-A0A2J8U0R7-F1
#
_cell.length_a   1.000
_cell.length_b   1.000
_cell.length_c   1.000
_cell.angle_alpha   90.00
_cell.angle_beta   90.00
_cell.angle_gamma   90.00
#
_symmetry.space_group_name_H-M   'P 1'
#
loop_
_entity.id
_entity.type
_entity.pdbx_description
1 polymer ?
#
loop_
_entity_poly.entity_id
_entity_poly.type
_entity_poly.pdbx_seq_one_letter_code
_entity_poly.pdbx_strand_id
1 'polypeptide(L)'
;MFWKFDLHSSSHIDTLLEREDVTLKELMDEEDVLQECKAQNRKLIEFLLKAECLEDLVSFIIEEPPQDMDEKIRYKYPNISCELLTSDVSQMNDRLGEDESLLMKLYSFLLNDSPLNPLLASFFSKVLSILISRKPEQIVDFLKKKHDFVDLIIKHIGTSAIMDLLLRLLTCIEPPQPRQDVLNWL
;
A
#
# COMPACT_ATOMS: atom_id res chain seq x y z
N MET A 1 -15.26 -31.87 27.62
CA MET A 1 -15.88 -31.90 26.28
C MET A 1 -16.07 -30.46 25.82
N PHE A 2 -15.04 -29.86 25.24
CA PHE A 2 -15.14 -28.55 24.59
C PHE A 2 -15.52 -28.80 23.13
N TRP A 3 -16.71 -28.35 22.76
CA TRP A 3 -17.25 -28.50 21.43
C TRP A 3 -16.38 -27.75 20.43
N LYS A 4 -15.65 -28.48 19.58
CA LYS A 4 -15.19 -27.95 18.29
C LYS A 4 -16.37 -27.99 17.34
N PHE A 5 -17.11 -26.90 17.29
CA PHE A 5 -17.91 -26.60 16.11
C PHE A 5 -16.95 -25.99 15.08
N ASP A 6 -16.32 -26.84 14.26
CA ASP A 6 -15.85 -26.41 12.94
C ASP A 6 -17.08 -26.26 12.04
N LEU A 7 -17.90 -25.24 12.34
CA LEU A 7 -18.81 -24.68 11.35
C LEU A 7 -17.93 -23.75 10.52
N HIS A 8 -17.33 -24.27 9.45
CA HIS A 8 -16.99 -23.44 8.31
C HIS A 8 -18.32 -22.97 7.70
N SER A 9 -18.99 -22.01 8.34
CA SER A 9 -19.87 -21.12 7.59
C SER A 9 -18.94 -20.41 6.62
N SER A 10 -19.06 -20.70 5.32
CA SER A 10 -18.33 -19.96 4.30
C SER A 10 -18.57 -18.48 4.54
N SER A 11 -17.50 -17.69 4.65
CA SER A 11 -17.65 -16.23 4.80
C SER A 11 -18.36 -15.70 3.56
N HIS A 12 -19.02 -14.53 3.67
CA HIS A 12 -19.67 -13.95 2.51
C HIS A 12 -18.67 -13.64 1.38
N ILE A 13 -17.45 -13.25 1.77
CA ILE A 13 -16.28 -13.12 0.88
C ILE A 13 -16.00 -14.42 0.13
N ASP A 14 -16.00 -15.57 0.80
CA ASP A 14 -15.76 -16.87 0.14
C ASP A 14 -16.82 -17.19 -0.90
N THR A 15 -18.09 -16.83 -0.64
CA THR A 15 -19.20 -17.00 -1.58
C THR A 15 -19.09 -16.04 -2.77
N LEU A 16 -18.67 -14.78 -2.55
CA LEU A 16 -18.42 -13.84 -3.65
C LEU A 16 -17.29 -14.31 -4.55
N LEU A 17 -16.21 -14.84 -3.96
CA LEU A 17 -15.04 -15.36 -4.67
C LEU A 17 -15.30 -16.64 -5.47
N GLU A 18 -16.47 -17.27 -5.32
CA GLU A 18 -16.90 -18.38 -6.16
C GLU A 18 -17.47 -17.91 -7.51
N ARG A 19 -17.79 -16.62 -7.65
CA ARG A 19 -18.23 -16.03 -8.91
C ARG A 19 -17.02 -15.75 -9.81
N GLU A 20 -17.15 -16.06 -11.10
CA GLU A 20 -16.09 -15.81 -12.10
C GLU A 20 -15.87 -14.32 -12.39
N ASP A 21 -16.89 -13.48 -12.17
CA ASP A 21 -16.93 -12.06 -12.52
C ASP A 21 -16.73 -11.11 -11.33
N VAL A 22 -16.34 -11.64 -10.16
CA VAL A 22 -16.17 -10.83 -8.95
C VAL A 22 -15.09 -9.78 -9.13
N THR A 23 -15.41 -8.55 -8.77
CA THR A 23 -14.52 -7.39 -8.87
C THR A 23 -13.86 -7.06 -7.54
N LEU A 24 -12.71 -6.38 -7.60
CA LEU A 24 -12.05 -5.85 -6.39
C LEU A 24 -12.98 -4.92 -5.60
N LYS A 25 -13.76 -4.06 -6.28
CA LYS A 25 -14.69 -3.14 -5.62
C LYS A 25 -15.81 -3.86 -4.88
N GLU A 26 -16.39 -4.92 -5.46
CA GLU A 26 -17.38 -5.74 -4.75
C GLU A 26 -16.79 -6.31 -3.45
N LEU A 27 -15.56 -6.84 -3.47
CA LEU A 27 -14.90 -7.31 -2.26
C LEU A 27 -14.61 -6.18 -1.26
N MET A 28 -14.17 -5.01 -1.74
CA MET A 28 -13.93 -3.84 -0.88
C MET A 28 -15.22 -3.25 -0.31
N ASP A 29 -16.37 -3.55 -0.90
CA ASP A 29 -17.65 -3.09 -0.41
C ASP A 29 -18.16 -3.91 0.78
N GLU A 30 -17.59 -5.09 0.99
CA GLU A 30 -17.88 -5.96 2.13
C GLU A 30 -17.32 -5.46 3.45
N GLU A 31 -18.14 -5.50 4.49
CA GLU A 31 -17.80 -5.00 5.83
C GLU A 31 -16.61 -5.75 6.45
N ASP A 32 -16.50 -7.05 6.16
CA ASP A 32 -15.51 -7.94 6.76
C ASP A 32 -14.20 -8.04 5.95
N VAL A 33 -14.05 -7.36 4.80
CA VAL A 33 -12.89 -7.53 3.90
C VAL A 33 -11.54 -7.31 4.60
N LEU A 34 -11.46 -6.30 5.47
CA LEU A 34 -10.24 -6.01 6.22
C LEU A 34 -9.99 -7.06 7.31
N GLN A 35 -11.05 -7.56 7.94
CA GLN A 35 -10.94 -8.61 8.94
C GLN A 35 -10.50 -9.93 8.31
N GLU A 36 -11.13 -10.34 7.21
CA GLU A 36 -10.81 -11.55 6.45
C GLU A 36 -9.38 -11.51 5.89
N CYS A 37 -8.94 -10.34 5.41
CA CYS A 37 -7.56 -10.14 4.97
C CYS A 37 -6.58 -10.33 6.14
N LYS A 38 -6.84 -9.69 7.29
CA LYS A 38 -6.02 -9.84 8.52
C LYS A 38 -6.06 -11.26 9.10
N ALA A 39 -7.17 -11.96 8.92
CA ALA A 39 -7.32 -13.38 9.26
C ALA A 39 -6.66 -14.32 8.24
N GLN A 40 -6.01 -13.76 7.21
CA GLN A 40 -5.34 -14.49 6.13
C GLN A 40 -6.27 -15.47 5.41
N ASN A 41 -7.51 -15.04 5.11
CA ASN A 41 -8.41 -15.81 4.26
C ASN A 41 -7.72 -16.13 2.92
N ARG A 42 -7.47 -17.42 2.69
CA ARG A 42 -6.67 -17.88 1.55
C ARG A 42 -7.25 -17.45 0.20
N LYS A 43 -8.58 -17.57 0.01
CA LYS A 43 -9.23 -17.19 -1.26
C LYS A 43 -9.08 -15.68 -1.50
N LEU A 44 -9.28 -14.88 -0.45
CA LEU A 44 -9.16 -13.43 -0.53
C LEU A 44 -7.72 -13.02 -0.84
N ILE A 45 -6.73 -13.56 -0.13
CA ILE A 45 -5.32 -13.24 -0.38
C ILE A 45 -4.90 -13.64 -1.80
N GLU A 46 -5.31 -14.82 -2.27
CA GLU A 46 -5.04 -15.26 -3.65
C GLU A 46 -5.65 -14.30 -4.69
N PHE A 47 -6.87 -13.81 -4.45
CA PHE A 47 -7.50 -12.81 -5.30
C PHE A 47 -6.75 -11.46 -5.26
N LEU A 48 -6.45 -10.95 -4.07
CA LEU A 48 -5.78 -9.66 -3.89
C LEU A 48 -4.36 -9.63 -4.46
N LEU A 49 -3.68 -10.78 -4.56
CA LEU A 49 -2.34 -10.91 -5.13
C LEU A 49 -2.31 -10.94 -6.67
N LYS A 50 -3.46 -10.93 -7.33
CA LYS A 50 -3.51 -10.76 -8.79
C LYS A 50 -2.95 -9.39 -9.18
N ALA A 51 -2.25 -9.33 -10.31
CA ALA A 51 -1.51 -8.13 -10.72
C ALA A 51 -2.43 -6.92 -10.88
N GLU A 52 -3.58 -7.11 -11.54
CA GLU A 52 -4.61 -6.10 -11.73
C GLU A 52 -5.20 -5.60 -10.41
N CYS A 53 -5.36 -6.47 -9.41
CA CYS A 53 -5.89 -6.09 -8.11
C CYS A 53 -4.89 -5.24 -7.33
N LEU A 54 -3.62 -5.64 -7.28
CA LEU A 54 -2.57 -4.84 -6.64
C LEU A 54 -2.38 -3.51 -7.35
N GLU A 55 -2.45 -3.49 -8.67
CA GLU A 55 -2.35 -2.26 -9.45
C GLU A 55 -3.50 -1.29 -9.11
N ASP A 56 -4.74 -1.79 -9.04
CA ASP A 56 -5.90 -0.99 -8.65
C ASP A 56 -5.77 -0.47 -7.21
N LEU A 57 -5.35 -1.33 -6.26
CA LEU A 57 -5.12 -0.91 -4.86
C LEU A 57 -4.08 0.20 -4.76
N VAL A 58 -2.99 0.12 -5.53
CA VAL A 58 -1.98 1.19 -5.59
C VAL A 58 -2.55 2.44 -6.24
N SER A 59 -3.35 2.31 -7.31
CA SER A 59 -4.01 3.44 -7.97
C SER A 59 -4.91 4.20 -7.00
N PHE A 60 -5.72 3.50 -6.21
CA PHE A 60 -6.64 4.12 -5.25
C PHE A 60 -5.93 4.96 -4.18
N ILE A 61 -4.67 4.69 -3.84
CA ILE A 61 -3.95 5.46 -2.81
C ILE A 61 -3.10 6.60 -3.37
N ILE A 62 -2.89 6.67 -4.70
CA ILE A 62 -2.05 7.70 -5.33
C ILE A 62 -2.79 8.61 -6.32
N GLU A 63 -3.93 8.17 -6.84
CA GLU A 63 -4.72 8.93 -7.82
C GLU A 63 -5.93 9.59 -7.15
N GLU A 64 -6.18 10.86 -7.47
CA GLU A 64 -7.39 11.52 -6.99
C GLU A 64 -8.63 10.92 -7.65
N PRO A 65 -9.64 10.50 -6.88
CA PRO A 65 -10.87 9.99 -7.45
C PRO A 65 -11.61 11.11 -8.21
N PRO A 66 -12.39 10.76 -9.25
CA PRO A 66 -13.17 11.73 -10.02
C PRO A 66 -14.04 12.63 -9.14
N GLN A 67 -14.09 13.93 -9.46
CA GLN A 67 -14.79 14.93 -8.66
C GLN A 67 -16.31 14.78 -8.68
N ASP A 68 -16.85 14.10 -9.68
CA ASP A 68 -18.27 13.76 -9.85
C ASP A 68 -18.69 12.51 -9.06
N MET A 69 -17.74 11.80 -8.46
CA MET A 69 -18.01 10.64 -7.61
C MET A 69 -18.50 11.07 -6.22
N ASP A 70 -19.41 10.28 -5.63
CA ASP A 70 -19.90 10.51 -4.27
C ASP A 70 -18.74 10.63 -3.26
N GLU A 71 -18.80 11.64 -2.40
CA GLU A 71 -17.74 11.97 -1.46
C GLU A 71 -17.37 10.78 -0.56
N LYS A 72 -18.35 9.98 -0.11
CA LYS A 72 -18.07 8.81 0.73
C LYS A 72 -17.26 7.79 -0.03
N ILE A 73 -17.54 7.59 -1.32
CA ILE A 73 -16.83 6.65 -2.18
C ILE A 73 -15.39 7.15 -2.44
N ARG A 74 -15.22 8.47 -2.65
CA ARG A 74 -13.90 9.09 -2.80
C ARG A 74 -12.97 8.83 -1.62
N TYR A 75 -13.51 8.69 -0.41
CA TYR A 75 -12.73 8.32 0.77
C TYR A 75 -12.69 6.81 1.02
N LYS A 76 -13.75 6.06 0.71
CA LYS A 76 -13.86 4.63 1.02
C LYS A 76 -12.74 3.81 0.38
N TYR A 77 -12.61 3.86 -0.95
CA TYR A 77 -11.67 2.99 -1.66
C TYR A 77 -10.20 3.31 -1.37
N PRO A 78 -9.76 4.57 -1.31
CA PRO A 78 -8.39 4.88 -0.88
C PRO A 78 -8.08 4.40 0.55
N ASN A 79 -9.01 4.57 1.49
CA ASN A 79 -8.82 4.12 2.88
C ASN A 79 -8.70 2.60 2.97
N ILE A 80 -9.63 1.85 2.37
CA ILE A 80 -9.61 0.39 2.38
C ILE A 80 -8.36 -0.13 1.67
N SER A 81 -7.99 0.46 0.54
CA SER A 81 -6.78 0.07 -0.19
C SER A 81 -5.53 0.30 0.64
N CYS A 82 -5.43 1.44 1.31
CA CYS A 82 -4.33 1.71 2.22
C CYS A 82 -4.30 0.68 3.36
N GLU A 83 -5.43 0.35 3.99
CA GLU A 83 -5.48 -0.65 5.06
C GLU A 83 -5.12 -2.07 4.60
N LEU A 84 -5.52 -2.46 3.38
CA LEU A 84 -5.12 -3.75 2.78
C LEU A 84 -3.61 -3.80 2.49
N LEU A 85 -3.07 -2.76 1.84
CA LEU A 85 -1.64 -2.67 1.49
C LEU A 85 -0.73 -2.43 2.71
N THR A 86 -1.31 -2.01 3.84
CA THR A 86 -0.58 -1.79 5.10
C THR A 86 -0.90 -2.84 6.15
N SER A 87 -1.65 -3.87 5.78
CA SER A 87 -1.98 -4.99 6.65
C SER A 87 -0.73 -5.80 7.03
N ASP A 88 -0.80 -6.49 8.17
CA ASP A 88 0.26 -7.42 8.59
C ASP A 88 0.15 -8.78 7.87
N VAL A 89 -0.03 -8.73 6.55
CA VAL A 89 -0.09 -9.89 5.66
C VAL A 89 1.17 -9.87 4.81
N SER A 90 2.12 -10.78 5.09
CA SER A 90 3.45 -10.74 4.47
C SER A 90 3.37 -10.88 2.95
N GLN A 91 2.51 -11.76 2.42
CA GLN A 91 2.41 -12.00 0.98
C GLN A 91 2.08 -10.73 0.18
N MET A 92 1.20 -9.88 0.70
CA MET A 92 0.80 -8.61 0.07
C MET A 92 1.99 -7.64 0.03
N ASN A 93 2.62 -7.44 1.18
CA ASN A 93 3.76 -6.53 1.32
C ASN A 93 4.98 -7.02 0.54
N ASP A 94 5.18 -8.34 0.51
CA ASP A 94 6.27 -8.97 -0.22
C ASP A 94 6.12 -8.75 -1.71
N ARG A 95 4.91 -8.98 -2.24
CA ARG A 95 4.63 -8.76 -3.66
C ARG A 95 4.75 -7.30 -4.04
N LEU A 96 4.22 -6.37 -3.23
CA LEU A 96 4.35 -4.94 -3.48
C LEU A 96 5.81 -4.47 -3.47
N GLY A 97 6.64 -5.01 -2.57
CA GLY A 97 8.06 -4.66 -2.46
C GLY A 97 8.96 -5.30 -3.52
N GLU A 98 8.53 -6.40 -4.15
CA GLU A 98 9.30 -7.15 -5.15
C GLU A 98 8.97 -6.80 -6.59
N ASP A 99 7.75 -6.35 -6.85
CA ASP A 99 7.29 -6.02 -8.19
C ASP A 99 7.71 -4.60 -8.57
N GLU A 100 8.74 -4.47 -9.42
CA GLU A 100 9.25 -3.17 -9.85
C GLU A 100 8.18 -2.32 -10.55
N SER A 101 7.18 -2.94 -11.19
CA SER A 101 6.08 -2.19 -11.82
C SER A 101 5.18 -1.52 -10.79
N LEU A 102 4.85 -2.22 -9.69
CA LEU A 102 4.07 -1.67 -8.59
C LEU A 102 4.84 -0.59 -7.83
N LEU A 103 6.14 -0.80 -7.60
CA LEU A 103 7.01 0.22 -7.00
C LEU A 103 7.11 1.48 -7.87
N MET A 104 7.24 1.32 -9.19
CA MET A 104 7.24 2.44 -10.13
C MET A 104 5.91 3.19 -10.13
N LYS A 105 4.79 2.48 -10.06
CA LYS A 105 3.47 3.09 -9.96
C LYS A 105 3.32 3.87 -8.67
N LEU A 106 3.64 3.28 -7.51
CA LEU A 106 3.65 3.97 -6.23
C LEU A 106 4.55 5.23 -6.26
N TYR A 107 5.76 5.10 -6.79
CA TYR A 107 6.73 6.18 -6.94
C TYR A 107 6.19 7.34 -7.79
N SER A 108 5.39 7.05 -8.82
CA SER A 108 4.83 8.07 -9.72
C SER A 108 4.00 9.14 -9.00
N PHE A 109 3.50 8.86 -7.79
CA PHE A 109 2.84 9.84 -6.94
C PHE A 109 3.69 11.11 -6.71
N LEU A 110 5.01 10.94 -6.58
CA LEU A 110 5.94 12.06 -6.37
C LEU A 110 6.12 12.91 -7.62
N LEU A 111 5.80 12.39 -8.82
CA LEU A 111 5.92 13.13 -10.08
C LEU A 111 4.84 14.20 -10.25
N ASN A 112 3.76 14.12 -9.46
CA ASN A 112 2.70 15.13 -9.46
C ASN A 112 3.24 16.52 -9.11
N ASP A 113 2.48 17.55 -9.48
CA ASP A 113 2.77 18.92 -9.10
C ASP A 113 2.53 19.17 -7.61
N SER A 114 3.30 20.12 -7.07
CA SER A 114 3.15 20.56 -5.68
C SER A 114 2.02 21.60 -5.61
N PRO A 115 1.17 21.58 -4.57
CA PRO A 115 1.18 20.65 -3.45
C PRO A 115 0.51 19.31 -3.78
N LEU A 116 1.00 18.23 -3.17
CA LEU A 116 0.32 16.93 -3.19
C LEU A 116 -0.97 16.98 -2.38
N ASN A 117 -1.92 16.13 -2.75
CA ASN A 117 -3.11 15.89 -1.94
C ASN A 117 -2.69 15.36 -0.55
N PRO A 118 -3.00 16.05 0.57
CA PRO A 118 -2.51 15.66 1.88
C PRO A 118 -2.97 14.27 2.34
N LEU A 119 -4.19 13.85 1.93
CA LEU A 119 -4.71 12.54 2.28
C LEU A 119 -3.96 11.44 1.52
N LEU A 120 -3.85 11.56 0.20
CA LEU A 120 -3.12 10.57 -0.61
C LEU A 120 -1.65 10.52 -0.23
N ALA A 121 -1.04 11.66 0.10
CA ALA A 121 0.32 11.71 0.61
C ALA A 121 0.49 10.93 1.92
N SER A 122 -0.53 10.95 2.79
CA SER A 122 -0.53 10.14 4.01
C SER A 122 -0.60 8.64 3.71
N PHE A 123 -1.39 8.21 2.72
CA PHE A 123 -1.46 6.80 2.31
C PHE A 123 -0.18 6.34 1.62
N PHE A 124 0.33 7.11 0.64
CA PHE A 124 1.61 6.88 -0.01
C PHE A 124 2.73 6.74 1.02
N SER A 125 2.84 7.70 1.95
CA SER A 125 3.84 7.69 3.00
C SER A 125 3.71 6.45 3.87
N LYS A 126 2.50 6.10 4.33
CA LYS A 126 2.25 4.91 5.16
C LYS A 126 2.66 3.61 4.47
N VAL A 127 2.29 3.44 3.20
CA VAL A 127 2.63 2.24 2.40
C VAL A 127 4.13 2.13 2.18
N LEU A 128 4.77 3.17 1.64
CA LEU A 128 6.22 3.14 1.38
C LEU A 128 7.02 2.91 2.67
N SER A 129 6.53 3.44 3.78
CA SER A 129 7.14 3.26 5.10
C SER A 129 7.12 1.82 5.58
N ILE A 130 6.01 1.09 5.38
CA ILE A 130 5.95 -0.33 5.69
C ILE A 130 6.91 -1.13 4.82
N LEU A 131 7.00 -0.78 3.53
CA LEU A 131 7.96 -1.41 2.63
C LEU A 131 9.41 -1.18 3.07
N ILE A 132 9.77 0.06 3.43
CA ILE A 132 11.10 0.38 3.98
C ILE A 132 11.37 -0.41 5.26
N SER A 133 10.39 -0.51 6.18
CA SER A 133 10.58 -1.26 7.42
C SER A 133 10.73 -2.77 7.21
N ARG A 134 10.04 -3.36 6.22
CA ARG A 134 10.09 -4.80 5.95
C ARG A 134 11.25 -5.21 5.05
N LYS A 135 11.57 -4.40 4.04
CA LYS A 135 12.56 -4.70 3.00
C LYS A 135 13.48 -3.48 2.75
N PRO A 136 14.21 -3.00 3.77
CA PRO A 136 14.95 -1.73 3.68
C PRO A 136 15.94 -1.71 2.52
N GLU A 137 16.75 -2.75 2.37
CA GLU A 137 17.78 -2.82 1.31
C GLU A 137 17.15 -2.73 -0.08
N GLN A 138 16.14 -3.55 -0.36
CA GLN A 138 15.46 -3.59 -1.65
C GLN A 138 14.80 -2.26 -2.03
N ILE A 139 14.09 -1.66 -1.07
CA ILE A 139 13.39 -0.40 -1.33
C ILE A 139 14.37 0.76 -1.48
N VAL A 140 15.42 0.82 -0.65
CA VAL A 140 16.47 1.83 -0.77
C VAL A 140 17.21 1.69 -2.10
N ASP A 141 17.55 0.47 -2.53
CA ASP A 141 18.20 0.24 -3.82
C ASP A 141 17.31 0.65 -4.99
N PHE A 142 16.01 0.40 -4.91
CA PHE A 142 15.05 0.91 -5.88
C PHE A 142 15.05 2.44 -5.94
N LEU A 143 14.98 3.12 -4.79
CA LEU A 143 14.94 4.58 -4.71
C LEU A 143 16.27 5.21 -5.18
N LYS A 144 17.42 4.61 -4.86
CA LYS A 144 18.75 5.06 -5.32
C LYS A 144 18.92 5.03 -6.83
N LYS A 145 18.22 4.14 -7.53
CA LYS A 145 18.18 4.10 -9.00
C LYS A 145 17.39 5.26 -9.62
N LYS A 146 16.61 6.01 -8.82
CA LYS A 146 15.83 7.17 -9.27
C LYS A 146 16.58 8.46 -8.96
N HIS A 147 17.28 8.97 -9.97
CA HIS A 147 18.17 10.13 -9.82
C HIS A 147 17.45 11.41 -9.37
N ASP A 148 16.15 11.50 -9.63
CA ASP A 148 15.24 12.59 -9.29
C ASP A 148 14.55 12.43 -7.92
N PHE A 149 14.75 11.31 -7.21
CA PHE A 149 14.04 11.06 -5.95
C PHE A 149 14.26 12.16 -4.90
N VAL A 150 15.50 12.59 -4.70
CA VAL A 150 15.83 13.62 -3.70
C VAL A 150 15.17 14.96 -4.08
N ASP A 151 15.26 15.35 -5.34
CA ASP A 151 14.64 16.57 -5.87
C ASP A 151 13.12 16.55 -5.68
N LEU A 152 12.48 15.40 -5.91
CA LEU A 152 11.04 15.22 -5.72
C LEU A 152 10.62 15.24 -4.24
N ILE A 153 11.41 14.65 -3.34
CA ILE A 153 11.14 14.75 -1.90
C ILE A 153 11.24 16.21 -1.45
N ILE A 154 12.25 16.96 -1.93
CA ILE A 154 12.40 18.38 -1.63
C ILE A 154 11.24 19.21 -2.22
N LYS A 155 10.82 18.94 -3.47
CA LYS A 155 9.65 19.57 -4.13
C LYS A 155 8.40 19.50 -3.25
N HIS A 156 8.24 18.40 -2.52
CA HIS A 156 7.04 18.08 -1.75
C HIS A 156 7.19 18.17 -0.23
N ILE A 157 8.35 18.63 0.27
CA ILE A 157 8.69 18.62 1.71
C ILE A 157 7.74 19.44 2.58
N GLY A 158 7.01 20.40 2.00
CA GLY A 158 5.95 21.15 2.67
C GLY A 158 4.73 20.30 3.07
N THR A 159 4.57 19.12 2.49
CA THR A 159 3.51 18.16 2.85
C THR A 159 3.98 17.31 4.02
N SER A 160 3.31 17.40 5.17
CA SER A 160 3.77 16.75 6.43
C SER A 160 4.08 15.27 6.27
N ALA A 161 3.24 14.52 5.54
CA ALA A 161 3.46 13.10 5.31
C ALA A 161 4.76 12.77 4.55
N ILE A 162 5.23 13.68 3.68
CA ILE A 162 6.49 13.53 2.94
C ILE A 162 7.69 13.87 3.83
N MET A 163 7.58 14.91 4.66
CA MET A 163 8.59 15.21 5.68
C MET A 163 8.78 14.04 6.64
N ASP A 164 7.68 13.44 7.12
CA ASP A 164 7.73 12.28 8.01
C ASP A 164 8.35 11.05 7.33
N LEU A 165 8.08 10.86 6.04
CA LEU A 165 8.70 9.80 5.24
C LEU A 165 10.21 10.00 5.11
N LEU A 166 10.67 11.22 4.85
CA LEU A 166 12.09 11.55 4.80
C LEU A 166 12.77 11.25 6.14
N LEU A 167 12.17 11.69 7.25
CA LEU A 167 12.69 11.38 8.58
C LEU A 167 12.76 9.87 8.82
N ARG A 168 11.75 9.11 8.37
CA ARG A 168 11.73 7.66 8.47
C ARG A 168 12.86 7.00 7.66
N LEU A 169 13.12 7.45 6.44
CA LEU A 169 14.26 6.98 5.63
C LEU A 169 15.60 7.21 6.35
N LEU A 170 15.75 8.36 7.02
CA LEU A 170 16.97 8.71 7.75
C LEU A 170 17.17 7.88 9.03
N THR A 171 16.08 7.40 9.63
CA THR A 171 16.07 6.83 10.99
C THR A 171 15.86 5.31 11.05
N CYS A 172 15.07 4.74 10.13
CA CYS A 172 14.66 3.34 10.18
C CYS A 172 15.60 2.36 9.50
N ILE A 173 16.71 2.83 8.92
CA ILE A 173 17.73 1.94 8.36
C ILE A 173 18.70 1.60 9.50
N GLU A 174 18.67 0.34 9.95
CA GLU A 174 19.65 -0.29 10.84
C GLU A 174 20.37 -1.37 10.02
N PRO A 175 21.70 -1.61 10.09
CA PRO A 175 22.79 -1.14 10.98
C PRO A 175 23.40 0.25 10.64
N PRO A 176 24.42 0.75 11.40
CA PRO A 176 24.99 2.09 11.20
C PRO A 176 25.54 2.37 9.80
N GLN A 177 26.07 1.35 9.11
CA GLN A 177 26.70 1.54 7.80
C GLN A 177 25.68 1.78 6.68
N PRO A 178 24.64 0.93 6.48
CA PRO A 178 23.56 1.24 5.53
C PRO A 178 22.87 2.57 5.82
N ARG A 179 22.72 2.95 7.10
CA ARG A 179 22.21 4.27 7.48
C ARG A 179 23.11 5.39 6.99
N GLN A 180 24.42 5.29 7.22
CA GLN A 180 25.38 6.28 6.76
C GLN A 180 25.40 6.39 5.23
N ASP A 181 25.24 5.28 4.53
CA ASP A 181 25.21 5.25 3.06
C ASP A 181 23.95 5.91 2.49
N VAL A 182 22.82 5.85 3.21
CA VAL A 182 21.61 6.60 2.87
C VAL A 182 21.76 8.08 3.22
N LEU A 183 22.32 8.41 4.39
CA LEU A 183 22.61 9.78 4.79
C LEU A 183 23.56 10.51 3.83
N ASN A 184 24.53 9.79 3.24
CA ASN A 184 25.45 10.36 2.25
C ASN A 184 24.82 10.49 0.85
N TRP A 185 23.74 9.74 0.58
CA TRP A 185 23.04 9.76 -0.70
C TRP A 185 21.97 10.85 -0.77
N LEU A 186 21.22 11.04 0.32
CA LEU A 186 20.22 12.11 0.48
C LEU A 186 20.89 13.48 0.60
#